data_AF-A2C756-F1
#
_entry.id   AF-A2C756-F1
#
_cell.length_a   1.000
_cell.length_b   1.000
_cell.length_c   1.000
_cell.angle_alpha   90.00
_cell.angle_beta   90.00
_cell.angle_gamma   90.00
#
_symmetry.space_group_name_H-M   'P 1'
#
loop_
_entity.id
_entity.type
_entity.pdbx_description
1 polymer ?
#
loop_
_entity_poly.entity_id
_entity_poly.type
_entity_poly.pdbx_seq_one_letter_code
_entity_poly.pdbx_strand_id
1 'polypeptide(L)'
;MPETDLPLRKQPPPGQTSPEQLAPEQPSPQQPSPEQLSPEQPSNNSADSQSDLLAAPQDKPDLDPLLQVALTELQQRRDQLEAEIKDLSNRKSQLEKELSSSFAGQSDAIARRVKGFQDYLTGALQDLAQSVEQLELVVQPVVVQPSPLDQPNSTPEAAAQGNALAVADTFKPDESLIRECLEQFLSQPDFYADPWKLRRSLDPRDKELLEDWFFNQGGRGAQPSRNSRTRNILVAAALIAILGELYGDRFQSLVLAGEPERLGEWRRGLQDALGLAREDFGPSSGIVLFERGEALVERADRLEERGEVPLILIDAAQRSVEIPVLQFPLWLAFAAGPQERFEDEELL
;
A
#
# COMPACT_ATOMS: atom_id res chain seq x y z
N MET A 1 49.19 -14.02 -63.54
CA MET A 1 47.88 -13.67 -64.11
C MET A 1 46.83 -14.00 -63.04
N PRO A 2 45.85 -13.10 -62.84
CA PRO A 2 45.50 -12.41 -61.57
C PRO A 2 44.33 -13.11 -60.84
N GLU A 3 43.83 -12.75 -59.65
CA GLU A 3 43.23 -11.48 -59.17
C GLU A 3 43.24 -11.44 -57.62
N THR A 4 43.69 -10.36 -56.97
CA THR A 4 42.99 -9.11 -56.53
C THR A 4 42.02 -9.35 -55.34
N ASP A 5 42.37 -9.09 -54.07
CA ASP A 5 42.40 -7.82 -53.29
C ASP A 5 41.05 -7.42 -52.62
N LEU A 6 40.98 -7.46 -51.28
CA LEU A 6 40.56 -6.36 -50.35
C LEU A 6 40.34 -6.86 -48.90
N PRO A 7 40.86 -6.18 -47.85
CA PRO A 7 40.68 -6.57 -46.43
C PRO A 7 39.62 -5.75 -45.68
N LEU A 8 38.87 -6.43 -44.77
CA LEU A 8 37.96 -5.79 -43.82
C LEU A 8 38.71 -5.10 -42.67
N ARG A 9 38.36 -3.82 -42.47
CA ARG A 9 38.89 -2.86 -41.50
C ARG A 9 38.43 -3.19 -40.07
N LYS A 10 39.38 -3.43 -39.16
CA LYS A 10 39.15 -3.37 -37.70
C LYS A 10 39.10 -1.90 -37.25
N GLN A 11 38.11 -1.53 -36.44
CA GLN A 11 38.10 -0.27 -35.68
C GLN A 11 38.18 -0.56 -34.17
N PRO A 12 38.96 0.23 -33.41
CA PRO A 12 39.17 0.10 -31.97
C PRO A 12 38.15 0.93 -31.13
N PRO A 13 38.09 0.72 -29.80
CA PRO A 13 37.17 1.44 -28.92
C PRO A 13 37.77 2.76 -28.41
N PRO A 14 36.95 3.79 -28.14
CA PRO A 14 37.22 4.81 -27.14
C PRO A 14 36.18 4.70 -26.01
N GLY A 15 36.37 5.13 -24.77
CA GLY A 15 37.37 5.99 -24.15
C GLY A 15 36.80 6.38 -22.78
N GLN A 16 37.67 6.56 -21.81
CA GLN A 16 37.36 6.98 -20.43
C GLN A 16 36.85 8.42 -20.38
N THR A 17 35.88 8.73 -19.52
CA THR A 17 35.74 10.06 -18.87
C THR A 17 35.14 9.94 -17.46
N SER A 18 35.78 10.64 -16.52
CA SER A 18 35.40 10.87 -15.11
C SER A 18 34.14 11.76 -14.96
N PRO A 19 33.58 11.92 -13.73
CA PRO A 19 32.20 12.34 -13.51
C PRO A 19 32.05 13.86 -13.45
N GLU A 20 31.11 14.40 -14.22
CA GLU A 20 30.71 15.81 -14.17
C GLU A 20 29.41 15.95 -13.36
N GLN A 21 29.40 16.98 -12.51
CA GLN A 21 28.43 17.28 -11.49
C GLN A 21 27.07 17.64 -12.11
N LEU A 22 25.99 16.92 -11.76
CA LEU A 22 24.62 17.38 -12.02
C LEU A 22 24.06 18.10 -10.79
N ALA A 23 23.94 19.42 -10.90
CA ALA A 23 23.07 20.24 -10.07
C ALA A 23 21.62 20.12 -10.56
N PRO A 24 20.61 20.20 -9.67
CA PRO A 24 19.20 20.13 -10.06
C PRO A 24 18.70 21.50 -10.57
N GLU A 25 18.23 21.54 -11.82
CA GLU A 25 17.47 22.67 -12.37
C GLU A 25 16.10 22.79 -11.68
N GLN A 26 15.82 23.98 -11.14
CA GLN A 26 14.49 24.40 -10.69
C GLN A 26 13.68 24.92 -11.88
N PRO A 27 12.37 24.60 -12.02
CA PRO A 27 11.51 25.28 -12.97
C PRO A 27 10.99 26.59 -12.35
N SER A 28 11.25 27.72 -13.03
CA SER A 28 10.65 29.03 -12.71
C SER A 28 9.26 29.19 -13.36
N PRO A 29 8.27 29.79 -12.68
CA PRO A 29 6.96 30.08 -13.26
C PRO A 29 6.98 31.36 -14.11
N GLN A 30 6.52 31.27 -15.35
CA GLN A 30 6.30 32.41 -16.25
C GLN A 30 5.02 33.17 -15.86
N GLN A 31 5.17 34.48 -15.61
CA GLN A 31 4.06 35.45 -15.60
C GLN A 31 3.70 35.85 -17.04
N PRO A 32 2.42 36.10 -17.37
CA PRO A 32 2.06 36.86 -18.56
C PRO A 32 1.87 38.36 -18.22
N SER A 33 2.46 39.23 -19.04
CA SER A 33 2.23 40.68 -19.07
C SER A 33 1.17 41.04 -20.13
N PRO A 34 0.52 42.21 -20.04
CA PRO A 34 -0.75 42.51 -20.70
C PRO A 34 -0.60 43.14 -22.10
N GLU A 35 -1.42 42.71 -23.06
CA GLU A 35 -1.60 43.39 -24.35
C GLU A 35 -2.73 44.44 -24.26
N GLN A 36 -2.41 45.63 -24.79
CA GLN A 36 -3.27 46.79 -24.93
C GLN A 36 -4.17 46.66 -26.16
N LEU A 37 -5.47 46.95 -26.03
CA LEU A 37 -6.34 47.25 -27.18
C LEU A 37 -7.18 48.50 -26.87
N SER A 38 -7.05 49.51 -27.74
CA SER A 38 -7.83 50.75 -27.74
C SER A 38 -9.14 50.58 -28.54
N PRO A 39 -10.16 51.44 -28.34
CA PRO A 39 -11.51 51.24 -28.85
C PRO A 39 -11.75 51.91 -30.22
N GLU A 40 -12.44 51.21 -31.13
CA GLU A 40 -13.01 51.77 -32.36
C GLU A 40 -14.46 52.23 -32.13
N GLN A 41 -14.75 53.47 -32.50
CA GLN A 41 -16.11 54.03 -32.65
C GLN A 41 -16.71 53.61 -34.00
N PRO A 42 -18.04 53.69 -34.15
CA PRO A 42 -18.58 54.10 -35.45
C PRO A 42 -19.56 55.27 -35.35
N SER A 43 -19.57 55.98 -36.47
CA SER A 43 -20.13 57.30 -36.74
C SER A 43 -21.65 57.31 -36.94
N ASN A 44 -22.22 58.47 -36.61
CA ASN A 44 -23.56 58.94 -36.94
C ASN A 44 -23.82 59.00 -38.46
N ASN A 45 -25.04 58.65 -38.88
CA ASN A 45 -25.67 59.24 -40.06
C ASN A 45 -27.19 59.37 -39.83
N SER A 46 -27.73 60.56 -40.11
CA SER A 46 -29.13 60.95 -39.89
C SER A 46 -29.89 61.06 -41.22
N ALA A 47 -31.17 60.70 -41.26
CA ALA A 47 -32.21 61.39 -42.05
C ALA A 47 -33.64 60.86 -41.74
N ASP A 48 -34.54 61.81 -41.49
CA ASP A 48 -35.97 61.71 -41.18
C ASP A 48 -36.88 61.17 -42.31
N SER A 49 -38.01 60.53 -41.97
CA SER A 49 -39.37 61.13 -42.08
C SER A 49 -40.54 60.12 -42.09
N GLN A 50 -41.44 60.32 -41.11
CA GLN A 50 -42.92 60.31 -41.17
C GLN A 50 -43.74 59.03 -41.52
N SER A 51 -44.38 58.52 -40.46
CA SER A 51 -45.84 58.33 -40.26
C SER A 51 -46.69 57.52 -41.28
N ASP A 52 -47.24 56.40 -40.78
CA ASP A 52 -48.67 56.18 -40.46
C ASP A 52 -49.29 54.84 -40.94
N LEU A 53 -50.18 54.30 -40.09
CA LEU A 53 -51.25 53.29 -40.30
C LEU A 53 -51.06 51.78 -39.91
N LEU A 54 -51.46 51.50 -38.65
CA LEU A 54 -52.46 50.51 -38.16
C LEU A 54 -52.25 48.96 -38.23
N ALA A 55 -52.21 48.32 -37.04
CA ALA A 55 -53.11 47.23 -36.54
C ALA A 55 -52.47 45.95 -35.88
N ALA A 56 -52.44 45.94 -34.53
CA ALA A 56 -52.63 44.84 -33.51
C ALA A 56 -51.88 43.48 -33.54
N PRO A 57 -51.82 42.71 -32.41
CA PRO A 57 -51.28 42.99 -31.07
C PRO A 57 -50.07 42.08 -30.71
N GLN A 58 -49.56 42.26 -29.49
CA GLN A 58 -48.30 41.78 -28.91
C GLN A 58 -48.20 40.26 -28.66
N ASP A 59 -47.00 39.71 -28.81
CA ASP A 59 -46.31 38.96 -27.75
C ASP A 59 -44.85 38.70 -28.15
N LYS A 60 -43.95 39.60 -27.73
CA LYS A 60 -42.51 39.28 -27.60
C LYS A 60 -42.26 39.15 -26.10
N PRO A 61 -41.75 38.02 -25.60
CA PRO A 61 -41.42 37.91 -24.19
C PRO A 61 -40.35 38.95 -23.87
N ASP A 62 -40.55 39.70 -22.79
CA ASP A 62 -39.60 40.67 -22.27
C ASP A 62 -38.40 39.89 -21.71
N LEU A 63 -37.34 39.73 -22.53
CA LEU A 63 -36.15 38.92 -22.25
C LEU A 63 -35.09 39.68 -21.43
N ASP A 64 -35.20 41.00 -21.36
CA ASP A 64 -34.30 41.89 -20.63
C ASP A 64 -34.23 41.59 -19.11
N PRO A 65 -35.34 41.35 -18.38
CA PRO A 65 -35.25 41.00 -16.97
C PRO A 65 -34.56 39.65 -16.73
N LEU A 66 -34.72 38.69 -17.64
CA LEU A 66 -34.13 37.35 -17.50
C LEU A 66 -32.62 37.38 -17.78
N LEU A 67 -32.19 38.18 -18.77
CA LEU A 67 -30.78 38.44 -19.04
C LEU A 67 -30.08 39.18 -17.88
N GLN A 68 -30.75 40.14 -17.25
CA GLN A 68 -30.20 40.83 -16.08
C GLN A 68 -30.01 39.89 -14.89
N VAL A 69 -30.98 39.01 -14.63
CA VAL A 69 -30.88 37.99 -13.57
C VAL A 69 -29.75 36.99 -13.86
N ALA A 70 -29.60 36.56 -15.11
CA ALA A 70 -28.50 35.67 -15.50
C ALA A 70 -27.14 36.35 -15.34
N LEU A 71 -27.01 37.63 -15.70
CA LEU A 71 -25.77 38.40 -15.54
C LEU A 71 -25.41 38.61 -14.06
N THR A 72 -26.39 38.90 -13.21
CA THR A 72 -26.14 39.05 -11.77
C THR A 72 -25.75 37.74 -11.11
N GLU A 73 -26.36 36.62 -11.49
CA GLU A 73 -25.97 35.29 -11.02
C GLU A 73 -24.54 34.94 -11.44
N LEU A 74 -24.16 35.28 -12.68
CA LEU A 74 -22.81 35.03 -13.21
C LEU A 74 -21.76 35.90 -12.52
N GLN A 75 -22.08 37.16 -12.22
CA GLN A 75 -21.25 38.04 -11.38
C GLN A 75 -21.10 37.49 -9.97
N GLN A 76 -22.19 37.03 -9.35
CA GLN A 76 -22.15 36.46 -8.00
C GLN A 76 -21.28 35.19 -7.94
N ARG A 77 -21.39 34.31 -8.94
CA ARG A 77 -20.52 33.12 -9.05
C ARG A 77 -19.05 33.49 -9.26
N ARG A 78 -18.77 34.50 -10.10
CA ARG A 78 -17.40 35.00 -10.29
C ARG A 78 -16.82 35.50 -8.96
N ASP A 79 -17.56 36.32 -8.24
CA ASP A 79 -17.10 36.92 -6.98
C ASP A 79 -16.87 35.85 -5.91
N GLN A 80 -17.72 34.82 -5.87
CA GLN A 80 -17.54 33.66 -4.99
C GLN A 80 -16.27 32.87 -5.33
N LEU A 81 -16.03 32.60 -6.62
CA LEU A 81 -14.83 31.90 -7.08
C LEU A 81 -13.56 32.72 -6.81
N GLU A 82 -13.59 34.04 -6.98
CA GLU A 82 -12.46 34.91 -6.65
C GLU A 82 -12.12 34.89 -5.16
N ALA A 83 -13.14 34.86 -4.29
CA ALA A 83 -12.94 34.72 -2.85
C ALA A 83 -12.32 33.36 -2.48
N GLU A 84 -12.79 32.28 -3.09
CA GLU A 84 -12.27 30.92 -2.86
C GLU A 84 -10.82 30.77 -3.34
N ILE A 85 -10.49 31.31 -4.53
CA ILE A 85 -9.12 31.34 -5.05
C ILE A 85 -8.20 32.10 -4.09
N LYS A 86 -8.67 33.24 -3.55
CA LYS A 86 -7.90 34.03 -2.60
C LYS A 86 -7.63 33.23 -1.31
N ASP A 87 -8.64 32.54 -0.78
CA ASP A 87 -8.47 31.73 0.44
C ASP A 87 -7.52 30.54 0.21
N LEU A 88 -7.67 29.83 -0.91
CA LEU A 88 -6.79 28.73 -1.29
C LEU A 88 -5.34 29.19 -1.51
N SER A 89 -5.13 30.36 -2.13
CA SER A 89 -3.80 30.91 -2.33
C SER A 89 -3.12 31.31 -1.01
N ASN A 90 -3.89 31.88 -0.07
CA ASN A 90 -3.40 32.19 1.28
C ASN A 90 -3.00 30.90 2.00
N ARG A 91 -3.86 29.88 1.98
CA ARG A 91 -3.60 28.58 2.61
C ARG A 91 -2.38 27.89 2.01
N LYS A 92 -2.22 27.93 0.68
CA LYS A 92 -1.02 27.42 -0.02
C LYS A 92 0.24 28.14 0.47
N SER A 93 0.22 29.47 0.54
CA SER A 93 1.39 30.25 0.99
C SER A 93 1.77 29.98 2.45
N GLN A 94 0.77 29.70 3.30
CA GLN A 94 1.00 29.34 4.68
C GLN A 94 1.61 27.94 4.80
N LEU A 95 1.06 26.96 4.06
CA LEU A 95 1.63 25.61 3.98
C LEU A 95 3.06 25.61 3.44
N GLU A 96 3.39 26.42 2.44
CA GLU A 96 4.77 26.53 1.92
C GLU A 96 5.76 27.09 2.98
N LYS A 97 5.31 28.04 3.81
CA LYS A 97 6.11 28.56 4.94
C LYS A 97 6.29 27.53 6.05
N GLU A 98 5.22 26.80 6.38
CA GLU A 98 5.28 25.71 7.36
C GLU A 98 6.18 24.57 6.87
N LEU A 99 6.08 24.20 5.58
CA LEU A 99 6.92 23.17 5.00
C LEU A 99 8.40 23.59 4.99
N SER A 100 8.72 24.79 4.51
CA SER A 100 10.11 25.28 4.44
C SER A 100 10.76 25.44 5.82
N SER A 101 10.01 25.88 6.83
CA SER A 101 10.51 25.98 8.21
C SER A 101 10.64 24.62 8.90
N SER A 102 9.73 23.67 8.63
CA SER A 102 9.74 22.32 9.21
C SER A 102 10.81 21.41 8.58
N PHE A 103 11.07 21.54 7.27
CA PHE A 103 12.00 20.66 6.55
C PHE A 103 13.47 20.90 6.91
N ALA A 104 13.86 22.16 7.15
CA ALA A 104 15.24 22.51 7.48
C ALA A 104 15.74 21.86 8.79
N GLY A 105 14.86 21.64 9.77
CA GLY A 105 15.21 20.99 11.04
C GLY A 105 15.14 19.46 11.00
N GLN A 106 14.18 18.89 10.27
CA GLN A 106 13.97 17.44 10.21
C GLN A 106 15.01 16.74 9.34
N SER A 107 15.43 17.33 8.21
CA SER A 107 16.46 16.72 7.35
C SER A 107 17.84 16.63 8.03
N ASP A 108 18.23 17.62 8.82
CA ASP A 108 19.50 17.60 9.57
C ASP A 108 19.45 16.61 10.75
N ALA A 109 18.30 16.49 11.43
CA ALA A 109 18.10 15.47 12.46
C ALA A 109 18.15 14.04 11.88
N ILE A 110 17.55 13.83 10.69
CA ILE A 110 17.59 12.55 9.98
C ILE A 110 19.02 12.24 9.53
N ALA A 111 19.74 13.22 8.96
CA ALA A 111 21.14 13.03 8.53
C ALA A 111 22.06 12.64 9.71
N ARG A 112 21.89 13.28 10.87
CA ARG A 112 22.63 12.93 12.10
C ARG A 112 22.27 11.54 12.62
N ARG A 113 21.00 11.13 12.54
CA ARG A 113 20.56 9.80 12.99
C ARG A 113 21.04 8.68 12.05
N VAL A 114 21.02 8.91 10.74
CA VAL A 114 21.54 7.97 9.74
C VAL A 114 23.05 7.80 9.90
N LYS A 115 23.79 8.89 10.12
CA LYS A 115 25.23 8.82 10.40
C LYS A 115 25.53 8.09 11.71
N GLY A 116 24.79 8.37 12.79
CA GLY A 116 24.95 7.67 14.06
C GLY A 116 24.66 6.17 13.96
N PHE A 117 23.69 5.77 13.14
CA PHE A 117 23.41 4.37 12.84
C PHE A 117 24.56 3.72 12.05
N GLN A 118 25.11 4.41 11.05
CA GLN A 118 26.29 3.92 10.31
C GLN A 118 27.50 3.73 11.22
N ASP A 119 27.78 4.68 12.11
CA ASP A 119 28.89 4.62 13.06
C ASP A 119 28.69 3.45 14.05
N TYR A 120 27.47 3.25 14.54
CA TYR A 120 27.12 2.12 15.42
C TYR A 120 27.28 0.75 14.74
N LEU A 121 26.79 0.63 13.50
CA LEU A 121 26.84 -0.64 12.75
C LEU A 121 28.29 -1.01 12.39
N THR A 122 29.11 0.00 12.08
CA THR A 122 30.55 -0.19 11.86
C THR A 122 31.25 -0.68 13.13
N GLY A 123 30.92 -0.11 14.30
CA GLY A 123 31.44 -0.58 15.59
C GLY A 123 31.00 -2.00 15.93
N ALA A 124 29.71 -2.30 15.77
CA ALA A 124 29.15 -3.62 16.07
C ALA A 124 29.74 -4.75 15.20
N LEU A 125 30.02 -4.47 13.91
CA LEU A 125 30.68 -5.44 13.02
C LEU A 125 32.15 -5.63 13.38
N GLN A 126 32.83 -4.59 13.85
CA GLN A 126 34.21 -4.69 14.30
C GLN A 126 34.33 -5.49 15.61
N ASP A 127 33.41 -5.27 16.55
CA ASP A 127 33.30 -6.05 17.79
C ASP A 127 32.96 -7.51 17.51
N LEU A 128 32.05 -7.77 16.55
CA LEU A 128 31.73 -9.13 16.13
C LEU A 128 32.94 -9.82 15.48
N ALA A 129 33.68 -9.14 14.61
CA ALA A 129 34.89 -9.68 14.00
C ALA A 129 35.96 -10.05 15.06
N GLN A 130 36.16 -9.19 16.06
CA GLN A 130 37.06 -9.48 17.19
C GLN A 130 36.57 -10.66 18.03
N SER A 131 35.25 -10.80 18.23
CA SER A 131 34.68 -11.93 18.99
C SER A 131 34.87 -13.27 18.26
N VAL A 132 34.85 -13.27 16.92
CA VAL A 132 35.11 -14.46 16.10
C VAL A 132 36.60 -14.84 16.10
N GLU A 133 37.51 -13.87 16.17
CA GLU A 133 38.96 -14.15 16.31
C GLU A 133 39.33 -14.74 17.67
N GLN A 134 38.56 -14.43 18.74
CA GLN A 134 38.77 -14.99 20.08
C GLN A 134 38.18 -16.39 20.26
N LEU A 135 37.36 -16.85 19.31
CA LEU A 135 36.76 -18.19 19.32
C LEU A 135 37.77 -19.22 18.81
N GLU A 136 38.53 -19.80 19.74
CA GLU A 136 39.40 -20.96 19.47
C GLU A 136 38.52 -22.19 19.21
N LEU A 137 38.30 -22.50 17.93
CA LEU A 137 37.54 -23.66 17.46
C LEU A 137 38.27 -24.96 17.80
N VAL A 138 38.02 -25.52 18.99
CA VAL A 138 38.43 -26.89 19.33
C VAL A 138 37.55 -27.88 18.56
N VAL A 139 38.05 -28.36 17.42
CA VAL A 139 37.43 -29.45 16.66
C VAL A 139 37.61 -30.75 17.43
N GLN A 140 36.54 -31.30 18.01
CA GLN A 140 36.55 -32.68 18.51
C GLN A 140 36.40 -33.66 17.33
N PRO A 141 37.36 -34.58 17.10
CA PRO A 141 37.24 -35.55 16.02
C PRO A 141 36.21 -36.63 16.40
N VAL A 142 35.02 -36.57 15.79
CA VAL A 142 34.04 -37.65 15.83
C VAL A 142 34.47 -38.73 14.84
N VAL A 143 34.71 -39.95 15.34
CA VAL A 143 34.93 -41.14 14.50
C VAL A 143 33.55 -41.72 14.16
N VAL A 144 33.13 -41.59 12.89
CA VAL A 144 31.84 -42.08 12.39
C VAL A 144 32.06 -43.42 11.67
N GLN A 145 31.34 -44.48 12.08
CA GLN A 145 31.22 -45.71 11.29
C GLN A 145 30.25 -45.49 10.12
N PRO A 146 30.54 -45.94 8.90
CA PRO A 146 29.68 -45.68 7.75
C PRO A 146 28.43 -46.57 7.77
N SER A 147 27.28 -45.92 7.59
CA SER A 147 25.96 -46.55 7.38
C SER A 147 25.64 -46.56 5.88
N PRO A 148 24.94 -47.58 5.35
CA PRO A 148 24.92 -47.96 3.94
C PRO A 148 23.96 -47.10 3.11
N LEU A 149 24.33 -45.84 2.86
CA LEU A 149 23.63 -44.92 1.96
C LEU A 149 24.58 -44.21 0.98
N ASP A 150 25.79 -44.75 0.79
CA ASP A 150 26.73 -44.37 -0.28
C ASP A 150 26.17 -44.73 -1.68
N GLN A 151 25.12 -44.03 -2.09
CA GLN A 151 24.75 -43.88 -3.49
C GLN A 151 24.69 -42.39 -3.83
N PRO A 152 25.39 -41.95 -4.87
CA PRO A 152 25.54 -40.54 -5.18
C PRO A 152 24.26 -40.04 -5.85
N ASN A 153 23.53 -39.17 -5.16
CA ASN A 153 22.63 -38.24 -5.84
C ASN A 153 23.06 -36.81 -5.53
N SER A 154 23.53 -36.18 -6.60
CA SER A 154 23.95 -34.81 -6.82
C SER A 154 23.44 -33.77 -5.83
N THR A 155 24.38 -33.03 -5.28
CA THR A 155 24.22 -31.64 -4.82
C THR A 155 23.57 -30.78 -5.91
N PRO A 156 22.85 -29.71 -5.53
CA PRO A 156 23.53 -28.43 -5.35
C PRO A 156 23.32 -27.80 -3.98
N GLU A 157 24.44 -27.55 -3.28
CA GLU A 157 24.58 -26.43 -2.36
C GLU A 157 24.40 -25.12 -3.13
N ALA A 158 23.31 -24.43 -2.87
CA ALA A 158 23.16 -22.99 -3.12
C ALA A 158 22.06 -22.42 -2.20
N ALA A 159 22.11 -22.74 -0.90
CA ALA A 159 21.18 -22.20 0.09
C ALA A 159 21.89 -21.17 0.98
N ALA A 160 22.19 -20.00 0.43
CA ALA A 160 22.53 -18.82 1.23
C ALA A 160 22.12 -17.48 0.57
N GLN A 161 21.50 -17.49 -0.61
CA GLN A 161 21.04 -16.29 -1.32
C GLN A 161 19.58 -16.37 -1.80
N GLY A 162 18.83 -17.39 -1.35
CA GLY A 162 17.50 -17.74 -1.90
C GLY A 162 16.27 -17.36 -1.08
N ASN A 163 16.40 -16.76 0.11
CA ASN A 163 15.24 -16.61 1.01
C ASN A 163 14.16 -15.64 0.50
N ALA A 164 14.49 -14.64 -0.33
CA ALA A 164 13.48 -13.72 -0.85
C ALA A 164 12.71 -14.28 -2.05
N LEU A 165 13.37 -15.07 -2.91
CA LEU A 165 12.75 -15.68 -4.10
C LEU A 165 11.99 -16.98 -3.77
N ALA A 166 12.45 -17.76 -2.77
CA ALA A 166 11.79 -19.01 -2.40
C ALA A 166 10.46 -18.81 -1.65
N VAL A 167 10.29 -17.69 -0.93
CA VAL A 167 9.07 -17.39 -0.15
C VAL A 167 7.92 -16.97 -1.07
N ALA A 168 8.20 -16.16 -2.11
CA ALA A 168 7.24 -15.76 -3.14
C ALA A 168 6.68 -16.95 -3.96
N ASP A 169 7.39 -18.09 -3.97
CA ASP A 169 7.02 -19.27 -4.74
C ASP A 169 6.02 -20.18 -4.02
N THR A 170 5.69 -19.90 -2.75
CA THR A 170 4.80 -20.72 -1.91
C THR A 170 3.41 -20.92 -2.53
N PHE A 171 2.87 -19.87 -3.17
CA PHE A 171 1.51 -19.86 -3.72
C PHE A 171 1.43 -19.98 -5.24
N LYS A 172 2.57 -20.13 -5.93
CA LYS A 172 2.63 -20.34 -7.38
C LYS A 172 1.82 -21.53 -7.90
N PRO A 173 1.77 -22.72 -7.25
CA PRO A 173 0.99 -23.84 -7.78
C PRO A 173 -0.52 -23.54 -7.81
N ASP A 174 -1.00 -22.69 -6.90
CA ASP A 174 -2.42 -22.37 -6.73
C ASP A 174 -2.75 -20.94 -7.21
N GLU A 175 -1.85 -20.32 -7.96
CA GLU A 175 -1.94 -18.93 -8.41
C GLU A 175 -3.20 -18.66 -9.24
N SER A 176 -3.62 -19.61 -10.08
CA SER A 176 -4.87 -19.50 -10.84
C SER A 176 -6.09 -19.51 -9.92
N LEU A 177 -6.13 -20.42 -8.94
CA LEU A 177 -7.22 -20.53 -7.97
C LEU A 177 -7.34 -19.23 -7.17
N ILE A 178 -6.22 -18.73 -6.65
CA ILE A 178 -6.20 -17.50 -5.84
C ILE A 178 -6.74 -16.32 -6.66
N ARG A 179 -6.32 -16.17 -7.92
CA ARG A 179 -6.82 -15.09 -8.78
C ARG A 179 -8.30 -15.23 -9.12
N GLU A 180 -8.77 -16.45 -9.39
CA GLU A 180 -10.19 -16.73 -9.64
C GLU A 180 -11.04 -16.35 -8.41
N CYS A 181 -10.61 -16.73 -7.20
CA CYS A 181 -11.29 -16.33 -5.97
C CYS A 181 -11.32 -14.80 -5.79
N LEU A 182 -10.18 -14.12 -6.01
CA LEU A 182 -10.09 -12.67 -5.90
C LEU A 182 -10.96 -11.94 -6.93
N GLU A 183 -11.07 -12.46 -8.15
CA GLU A 183 -11.97 -11.94 -9.18
C GLU A 183 -13.44 -12.16 -8.82
N GLN A 184 -13.78 -13.32 -8.26
CA GLN A 184 -15.11 -13.60 -7.74
C GLN A 184 -15.50 -12.61 -6.64
N PHE A 185 -14.57 -12.24 -5.76
CA PHE A 185 -14.84 -11.28 -4.67
C PHE A 185 -15.09 -9.85 -5.15
N LEU A 186 -14.65 -9.48 -6.36
CA LEU A 186 -15.00 -8.19 -6.96
C LEU A 186 -16.40 -8.16 -7.57
N SER A 187 -17.02 -9.32 -7.73
CA SER A 187 -18.37 -9.45 -8.28
C SER A 187 -19.44 -9.13 -7.23
N GLN A 188 -20.72 -9.32 -7.57
CA GLN A 188 -21.81 -9.07 -6.62
C GLN A 188 -21.69 -9.98 -5.38
N PRO A 189 -21.94 -9.45 -4.18
CA PRO A 189 -21.83 -10.21 -2.94
C PRO A 189 -22.87 -11.32 -2.86
N ASP A 190 -22.42 -12.52 -2.48
CA ASP A 190 -23.31 -13.64 -2.21
C ASP A 190 -23.65 -13.72 -0.71
N PHE A 191 -24.77 -13.11 -0.33
CA PHE A 191 -25.22 -13.09 1.07
C PHE A 191 -25.57 -14.47 1.65
N TYR A 192 -25.76 -15.48 0.79
CA TYR A 192 -26.19 -16.83 1.18
C TYR A 192 -25.11 -17.89 0.99
N ALA A 193 -23.87 -17.47 0.71
CA ALA A 193 -22.76 -18.40 0.56
C ALA A 193 -22.61 -19.29 1.80
N ASP A 194 -22.12 -20.51 1.58
CA ASP A 194 -21.83 -21.47 2.65
C ASP A 194 -20.86 -20.85 3.69
N PRO A 195 -20.84 -21.36 4.94
CA PRO A 195 -19.85 -20.95 5.93
C PRO A 195 -18.43 -21.03 5.35
N TRP A 196 -17.56 -20.10 5.76
CA TRP A 196 -16.18 -19.96 5.30
C TRP A 196 -15.99 -19.38 3.88
N LYS A 197 -17.08 -19.11 3.16
CA LYS A 197 -17.04 -18.34 1.89
C LYS A 197 -17.35 -16.87 2.13
N LEU A 198 -16.73 -16.00 1.33
CA LEU A 198 -16.92 -14.56 1.44
C LEU A 198 -18.34 -14.15 0.98
N ARG A 199 -19.11 -13.53 1.87
CA ARG A 199 -20.48 -13.04 1.64
C ARG A 199 -20.58 -11.56 1.27
N ARG A 200 -19.43 -10.93 1.07
CA ARG A 200 -19.25 -9.50 0.85
C ARG A 200 -18.38 -9.31 -0.39
N SER A 201 -18.50 -8.18 -1.04
CA SER A 201 -17.65 -7.82 -2.18
C SER A 201 -16.44 -7.01 -1.71
N LEU A 202 -15.31 -7.19 -2.38
CA LEU A 202 -14.09 -6.42 -2.19
C LEU A 202 -13.99 -5.24 -3.17
N ASP A 203 -13.19 -4.26 -2.81
CA ASP A 203 -12.77 -3.22 -3.74
C ASP A 203 -11.50 -3.66 -4.52
N PRO A 204 -11.22 -3.09 -5.71
CA PRO A 204 -10.01 -3.43 -6.48
C PRO A 204 -8.70 -3.22 -5.71
N ARG A 205 -8.66 -2.21 -4.84
CA ARG A 205 -7.51 -1.95 -3.97
C ARG A 205 -7.28 -3.05 -2.92
N ASP A 206 -8.35 -3.71 -2.48
CA ASP A 206 -8.26 -4.81 -1.52
C ASP A 206 -7.73 -6.08 -2.22
N LYS A 207 -8.13 -6.28 -3.49
CA LYS A 207 -7.53 -7.31 -4.36
C LYS A 207 -6.02 -7.09 -4.54
N GLU A 208 -5.59 -5.89 -4.92
CA GLU A 208 -4.17 -5.57 -5.12
C GLU A 208 -3.33 -5.85 -3.86
N LEU A 209 -3.86 -5.51 -2.69
CA LEU A 209 -3.23 -5.77 -1.39
C LEU A 209 -3.07 -7.28 -1.14
N LEU A 210 -4.12 -8.07 -1.39
CA LEU A 210 -4.07 -9.52 -1.23
C LEU A 210 -3.12 -10.17 -2.25
N GLU A 211 -3.13 -9.73 -3.51
CA GLU A 211 -2.19 -10.21 -4.53
C GLU A 211 -0.73 -9.93 -4.14
N ASP A 212 -0.44 -8.73 -3.63
CA ASP A 212 0.89 -8.38 -3.13
C ASP A 212 1.30 -9.31 -1.96
N TRP A 213 0.39 -9.52 -1.00
CA TRP A 213 0.65 -10.41 0.14
C TRP A 213 0.90 -11.86 -0.29
N PHE A 214 0.12 -12.39 -1.23
CA PHE A 214 0.28 -13.76 -1.73
C PHE A 214 1.53 -13.92 -2.59
N PHE A 215 1.73 -13.06 -3.58
CA PHE A 215 2.71 -13.29 -4.65
C PHE A 215 4.04 -12.58 -4.46
N ASN A 216 4.07 -11.44 -3.77
CA ASN A 216 5.31 -10.71 -3.51
C ASN A 216 5.85 -10.98 -2.10
N GLN A 217 4.96 -11.12 -1.12
CA GLN A 217 5.33 -11.34 0.28
C GLN A 217 5.28 -12.82 0.68
N GLY A 218 4.77 -13.70 -0.19
CA GLY A 218 4.73 -15.15 0.04
C GLY A 218 4.00 -15.55 1.32
N GLY A 219 2.96 -14.80 1.68
CA GLY A 219 2.15 -15.05 2.88
C GLY A 219 2.70 -14.45 4.18
N ARG A 220 3.75 -13.63 4.11
CA ARG A 220 4.37 -13.00 5.29
C ARG A 220 4.59 -11.52 5.07
N GLY A 221 3.76 -10.70 5.69
CA GLY A 221 4.06 -9.28 5.68
C GLY A 221 3.00 -8.38 6.24
N ALA A 222 3.37 -7.11 6.29
CA ALA A 222 2.49 -6.04 6.73
C ALA A 222 1.88 -5.34 5.52
N GLN A 223 0.60 -5.01 5.62
CA GLN A 223 -0.15 -4.29 4.60
C GLN A 223 -0.69 -2.99 5.19
N PRO A 224 -0.78 -1.91 4.40
CA PRO A 224 -1.33 -0.66 4.91
C PRO A 224 -2.80 -0.86 5.31
N SER A 225 -3.15 -0.34 6.49
CA SER A 225 -4.54 -0.31 6.94
C SER A 225 -5.41 0.44 5.93
N ARG A 226 -6.68 0.03 5.82
CA ARG A 226 -7.68 0.63 4.93
C ARG A 226 -8.40 1.82 5.58
N ASN A 227 -7.79 2.46 6.58
CA ASN A 227 -8.34 3.57 7.36
C ASN A 227 -9.67 3.22 8.06
N SER A 228 -9.95 1.93 8.24
CA SER A 228 -11.17 1.42 8.87
C SER A 228 -10.98 -0.04 9.27
N ARG A 229 -11.23 -0.35 10.54
CA ARG A 229 -11.14 -1.71 11.06
C ARG A 229 -12.08 -2.68 10.33
N THR A 230 -13.31 -2.25 10.00
CA THR A 230 -14.26 -3.06 9.23
C THR A 230 -13.71 -3.47 7.86
N ARG A 231 -12.99 -2.56 7.18
CA ARG A 231 -12.35 -2.88 5.89
C ARG A 231 -11.18 -3.84 6.07
N ASN A 232 -10.36 -3.66 7.12
CA ASN A 232 -9.29 -4.61 7.42
C ASN A 232 -9.83 -6.01 7.75
N ILE A 233 -10.91 -6.09 8.52
CA ILE A 233 -11.60 -7.36 8.81
C ILE A 233 -12.14 -8.00 7.54
N LEU A 234 -12.68 -7.21 6.60
CA LEU A 234 -13.15 -7.72 5.32
C LEU A 234 -12.01 -8.30 4.45
N VAL A 235 -10.88 -7.61 4.38
CA VAL A 235 -9.66 -8.10 3.71
C VAL A 235 -9.19 -9.41 4.37
N ALA A 236 -9.15 -9.44 5.70
CA ALA A 236 -8.79 -10.64 6.45
C ALA A 236 -9.78 -11.80 6.25
N ALA A 237 -11.08 -11.50 6.14
CA ALA A 237 -12.10 -12.50 5.83
C ALA A 237 -11.89 -13.09 4.43
N ALA A 238 -11.61 -12.26 3.43
CA ALA A 238 -11.31 -12.75 2.08
C ALA A 238 -10.06 -13.64 2.07
N LEU A 239 -9.03 -13.24 2.82
CA LEU A 239 -7.83 -14.05 3.01
C LEU A 239 -8.15 -15.41 3.65
N ILE A 240 -8.95 -15.42 4.72
CA ILE A 240 -9.41 -16.65 5.39
C ILE A 240 -10.19 -17.55 4.42
N ALA A 241 -11.07 -16.98 3.60
CA ALA A 241 -11.84 -17.75 2.62
C ALA A 241 -10.93 -18.43 1.59
N ILE A 242 -9.94 -17.70 1.05
CA ILE A 242 -8.98 -18.27 0.09
C ILE A 242 -8.14 -19.37 0.75
N LEU A 243 -7.61 -19.13 1.94
CA LEU A 243 -6.79 -20.11 2.65
C LEU A 243 -7.61 -21.33 3.11
N GLY A 244 -8.90 -21.16 3.39
CA GLY A 244 -9.83 -22.26 3.64
C GLY A 244 -10.01 -23.17 2.44
N GLU A 245 -10.12 -22.60 1.23
CA GLU A 245 -10.17 -23.39 -0.02
C GLU A 245 -8.84 -24.11 -0.31
N LEU A 246 -7.69 -23.50 0.03
CA LEU A 246 -6.36 -24.07 -0.20
C LEU A 246 -5.98 -25.18 0.78
N TYR A 247 -6.18 -24.95 2.08
CA TYR A 247 -5.67 -25.81 3.14
C TYR A 247 -6.75 -26.63 3.86
N GLY A 248 -8.03 -26.29 3.67
CA GLY A 248 -9.17 -26.98 4.27
C GLY A 248 -9.11 -27.02 5.79
N ASP A 249 -9.40 -28.19 6.36
CA ASP A 249 -9.50 -28.39 7.82
C ASP A 249 -8.16 -28.28 8.57
N ARG A 250 -7.02 -28.22 7.86
CA ARG A 250 -5.69 -28.05 8.50
C ARG A 250 -5.35 -26.61 8.81
N PHE A 251 -6.21 -25.67 8.44
CA PHE A 251 -5.99 -24.25 8.59
C PHE A 251 -6.74 -23.71 9.81
N GLN A 252 -6.04 -22.92 10.63
CA GLN A 252 -6.66 -22.17 11.72
C GLN A 252 -6.20 -20.71 11.69
N SER A 253 -7.16 -19.79 11.87
CA SER A 253 -6.90 -18.36 11.94
C SER A 253 -6.79 -17.90 13.39
N LEU A 254 -5.70 -17.19 13.70
CA LEU A 254 -5.40 -16.61 15.01
C LEU A 254 -5.39 -15.09 14.87
N VAL A 255 -6.33 -14.41 15.52
CA VAL A 255 -6.44 -12.94 15.45
C VAL A 255 -5.91 -12.33 16.74
N LEU A 256 -4.95 -11.41 16.61
CA LEU A 256 -4.45 -10.59 17.71
C LEU A 256 -5.10 -9.21 17.68
N ALA A 257 -5.90 -8.90 18.70
CA ALA A 257 -6.44 -7.57 18.92
C ALA A 257 -6.43 -7.27 20.43
N GLY A 258 -5.64 -6.27 20.83
CA GLY A 258 -5.29 -6.01 22.24
C GLY A 258 -6.43 -5.65 23.21
N GLU A 259 -7.66 -5.42 22.74
CA GLU A 259 -8.77 -4.98 23.59
C GLU A 259 -10.04 -5.82 23.37
N PRO A 260 -10.84 -6.09 24.43
CA PRO A 260 -12.08 -6.88 24.31
C PRO A 260 -13.10 -6.29 23.33
N GLU A 261 -13.17 -4.96 23.22
CA GLU A 261 -14.06 -4.27 22.28
C GLU A 261 -13.69 -4.58 20.83
N ARG A 262 -12.38 -4.52 20.55
CA ARG A 262 -11.80 -4.85 19.23
C ARG A 262 -12.01 -6.33 18.91
N LEU A 263 -11.81 -7.23 19.87
CA LEU A 263 -12.12 -8.66 19.68
C LEU A 263 -13.60 -8.86 19.35
N GLY A 264 -14.49 -8.11 19.99
CA GLY A 264 -15.92 -8.11 19.67
C GLY A 264 -16.22 -7.65 18.24
N GLU A 265 -15.54 -6.62 17.75
CA GLU A 265 -15.65 -6.16 16.36
C GLU A 265 -15.11 -7.19 15.37
N TRP A 266 -13.92 -7.74 15.61
CA TRP A 266 -13.34 -8.81 14.79
C TRP A 266 -14.28 -10.02 14.70
N ARG A 267 -14.83 -10.46 15.83
CA ARG A 267 -15.80 -11.56 15.85
C ARG A 267 -17.02 -11.25 15.00
N ARG A 268 -17.66 -10.10 15.20
CA ARG A 268 -18.87 -9.71 14.47
C ARG A 268 -18.61 -9.54 12.98
N GLY A 269 -17.49 -8.89 12.62
CA GLY A 269 -17.12 -8.67 11.23
C GLY A 269 -16.79 -9.97 10.50
N LEU A 270 -16.08 -10.91 11.13
CA LEU A 270 -15.83 -12.23 10.57
C LEU A 270 -17.12 -13.07 10.45
N GLN A 271 -18.00 -13.02 11.46
CA GLN A 271 -19.32 -13.68 11.39
C GLN A 271 -20.16 -13.16 10.22
N ASP A 272 -20.18 -11.85 10.02
CA ASP A 272 -20.93 -11.21 8.93
C ASP A 272 -20.31 -11.52 7.55
N ALA A 273 -18.99 -11.44 7.44
CA ALA A 273 -18.28 -11.60 6.17
C ALA A 273 -18.18 -13.06 5.70
N LEU A 274 -18.05 -14.02 6.62
CA LEU A 274 -17.84 -15.45 6.30
C LEU A 274 -19.04 -16.34 6.65
N GLY A 275 -20.10 -15.77 7.23
CA GLY A 275 -21.28 -16.54 7.59
C GLY A 275 -21.10 -17.48 8.77
N LEU A 276 -20.15 -17.19 9.66
CA LEU A 276 -19.78 -18.05 10.78
C LEU A 276 -20.79 -17.97 11.93
N ALA A 277 -20.97 -19.08 12.61
CA ALA A 277 -21.72 -19.20 13.84
C ALA A 277 -20.84 -18.89 15.07
N ARG A 278 -21.40 -19.04 16.27
CA ARG A 278 -20.64 -18.82 17.51
C ARG A 278 -19.68 -19.97 17.82
N GLU A 279 -20.01 -21.18 17.37
CA GLU A 279 -19.22 -22.40 17.54
C GLU A 279 -17.93 -22.42 16.71
N ASP A 280 -17.88 -21.66 15.61
CA ASP A 280 -16.67 -21.53 14.77
C ASP A 280 -15.54 -20.74 15.46
N PHE A 281 -15.84 -20.11 16.60
CA PHE A 281 -14.88 -19.38 17.43
C PHE A 281 -14.55 -20.17 18.69
N GLY A 282 -13.28 -20.48 18.88
CA GLY A 282 -12.80 -21.12 20.10
C GLY A 282 -11.58 -22.02 19.89
N PRO A 283 -11.01 -22.57 20.97
CA PRO A 283 -9.75 -23.32 20.93
C PRO A 283 -9.78 -24.63 20.11
N SER A 284 -10.98 -25.15 19.83
CA SER A 284 -11.20 -26.34 19.01
C SER A 284 -11.84 -26.00 17.66
N SER A 285 -11.94 -24.72 17.34
CA SER A 285 -12.64 -24.20 16.17
C SER A 285 -11.66 -23.48 15.25
N GLY A 286 -12.06 -23.21 14.01
CA GLY A 286 -11.15 -22.68 13.01
C GLY A 286 -10.66 -21.24 13.25
N ILE A 287 -11.34 -20.44 14.08
CA ILE A 287 -10.89 -19.07 14.43
C ILE A 287 -10.71 -18.91 15.94
N VAL A 288 -9.57 -18.38 16.36
CA VAL A 288 -9.25 -18.04 17.76
C VAL A 288 -8.85 -16.58 17.85
N LEU A 289 -9.40 -15.88 18.84
CA LEU A 289 -9.15 -14.46 19.08
C LEU A 289 -8.31 -14.28 20.36
N PHE A 290 -7.30 -13.42 20.32
CA PHE A 290 -6.34 -13.20 21.40
C PHE A 290 -6.18 -11.72 21.74
N GLU A 291 -6.14 -11.42 23.03
CA GLU A 291 -5.74 -10.09 23.55
C GLU A 291 -4.21 -9.96 23.62
N ARG A 292 -3.51 -11.06 23.96
CA ARG A 292 -2.07 -11.07 24.23
C ARG A 292 -1.32 -11.92 23.21
N GLY A 293 -0.19 -11.40 22.74
CA GLY A 293 0.66 -12.10 21.76
C GLY A 293 1.30 -13.38 22.29
N GLU A 294 1.67 -13.43 23.58
CA GLU A 294 2.26 -14.61 24.22
C GLU A 294 1.38 -15.87 24.04
N ALA A 295 0.09 -15.76 24.38
CA ALA A 295 -0.87 -16.86 24.27
C ALA A 295 -1.13 -17.27 22.80
N LEU A 296 -1.02 -16.31 21.87
CA LEU A 296 -1.13 -16.57 20.44
C LEU A 296 0.06 -17.39 19.95
N VAL A 297 1.28 -17.04 20.34
CA VAL A 297 2.51 -17.77 19.98
C VAL A 297 2.45 -19.21 20.49
N GLU A 298 2.11 -19.41 21.77
CA GLU A 298 1.96 -20.76 22.34
C GLU A 298 0.88 -21.60 21.63
N ARG A 299 -0.16 -20.94 21.09
CA ARG A 299 -1.17 -21.64 20.30
C ARG A 299 -0.65 -21.98 18.91
N ALA A 300 0.02 -21.04 18.25
CA ALA A 300 0.57 -21.24 16.92
C ALA A 300 1.63 -22.35 16.91
N ASP A 301 2.53 -22.40 17.90
CA ASP A 301 3.52 -23.48 18.06
C ASP A 301 2.83 -24.86 18.15
N ARG A 302 1.78 -24.97 18.99
CA ARG A 302 1.01 -26.21 19.12
C ARG A 302 0.27 -26.63 17.85
N LEU A 303 -0.06 -25.69 16.96
CA LEU A 303 -0.69 -26.00 15.67
C LEU A 303 0.36 -26.53 14.69
N GLU A 304 1.54 -25.90 14.63
CA GLU A 304 2.64 -26.41 13.80
C GLU A 304 3.11 -27.80 14.24
N GLU A 305 3.20 -28.06 15.56
CA GLU A 305 3.53 -29.38 16.10
C GLU A 305 2.54 -30.48 15.66
N ARG A 306 1.30 -30.10 15.34
CA ARG A 306 0.25 -31.00 14.84
C ARG A 306 0.22 -31.12 13.32
N GLY A 307 1.09 -30.38 12.62
CA GLY A 307 1.08 -30.29 11.16
C GLY A 307 -0.07 -29.46 10.60
N GLU A 308 -0.69 -28.62 11.43
CA GLU A 308 -1.68 -27.62 11.03
C GLU A 308 -0.98 -26.30 10.64
N VAL A 309 -1.67 -25.46 9.88
CA VAL A 309 -1.13 -24.20 9.35
C VAL A 309 -1.78 -23.04 10.10
N PRO A 310 -1.04 -22.34 11.00
CA PRO A 310 -1.55 -21.15 11.66
C PRO A 310 -1.46 -19.94 10.72
N LEU A 311 -2.58 -19.25 10.52
CA LEU A 311 -2.61 -17.89 9.95
C LEU A 311 -2.74 -16.89 11.07
N ILE A 312 -1.75 -16.02 11.21
CA ILE A 312 -1.75 -14.97 12.23
C ILE A 312 -2.20 -13.64 11.62
N LEU A 313 -3.28 -13.08 12.16
CA LEU A 313 -3.81 -11.77 11.77
C LEU A 313 -3.56 -10.79 12.91
N ILE A 314 -2.91 -9.66 12.61
CA ILE A 314 -2.59 -8.63 13.60
C ILE A 314 -3.38 -7.36 13.27
N ASP A 315 -4.20 -6.93 14.21
CA ASP A 315 -4.99 -5.70 14.09
C ASP A 315 -4.11 -4.45 13.96
N ALA A 316 -4.61 -3.45 13.21
CA ALA A 316 -3.87 -2.22 12.92
C ALA A 316 -3.46 -1.45 14.18
N ALA A 317 -4.29 -1.53 15.21
CA ALA A 317 -4.14 -0.79 16.44
C ALA A 317 -3.29 -1.55 17.48
N GLN A 318 -2.72 -2.70 17.10
CA GLN A 318 -1.78 -3.45 17.93
C GLN A 318 -0.43 -2.72 18.01
N ARG A 319 -0.03 -2.32 19.22
CA ARG A 319 1.19 -1.50 19.44
C ARG A 319 2.48 -2.33 19.43
N SER A 320 2.40 -3.57 19.86
CA SER A 320 3.55 -4.48 19.94
C SER A 320 3.16 -5.88 19.48
N VAL A 321 4.09 -6.53 18.79
CA VAL A 321 3.98 -7.90 18.30
C VAL A 321 5.18 -8.67 18.83
N GLU A 322 4.93 -9.88 19.31
CA GLU A 322 5.99 -10.75 19.81
C GLU A 322 6.92 -11.16 18.66
N ILE A 323 8.23 -11.05 18.85
CA ILE A 323 9.24 -11.42 17.83
C ILE A 323 9.03 -12.86 17.31
N PRO A 324 8.71 -13.87 18.14
CA PRO A 324 8.40 -15.22 17.68
C PRO A 324 7.31 -15.30 16.61
N VAL A 325 6.38 -14.35 16.52
CA VAL A 325 5.34 -14.36 15.47
C VAL A 325 5.94 -14.40 14.06
N LEU A 326 7.12 -13.81 13.87
CA LEU A 326 7.79 -13.75 12.58
C LEU A 326 8.34 -15.10 12.10
N GLN A 327 8.39 -16.11 12.97
CA GLN A 327 8.85 -17.46 12.62
C GLN A 327 7.79 -18.27 11.85
N PHE A 328 6.50 -17.95 12.06
CA PHE A 328 5.39 -18.68 11.48
C PHE A 328 5.26 -18.45 9.96
N PRO A 329 4.73 -19.43 9.22
CA PRO A 329 4.68 -19.39 7.77
C PRO A 329 3.74 -18.35 7.22
N LEU A 330 2.61 -18.10 7.89
CA LEU A 330 1.57 -17.20 7.41
C LEU A 330 1.23 -16.15 8.46
N TRP A 331 1.48 -14.88 8.14
CA TRP A 331 1.03 -13.77 8.96
C TRP A 331 0.76 -12.52 8.14
N LEU A 332 -0.30 -11.81 8.53
CA LEU A 332 -0.70 -10.53 7.97
C LEU A 332 -0.86 -9.52 9.11
N ALA A 333 -0.09 -8.44 9.04
CA ALA A 333 -0.25 -7.32 9.96
C ALA A 333 -0.82 -6.10 9.24
N PHE A 334 -1.86 -5.49 9.79
CA PHE A 334 -2.30 -4.20 9.31
C PHE A 334 -1.41 -3.11 9.92
N ALA A 335 -0.84 -2.25 9.09
CA ALA A 335 -0.07 -1.10 9.55
C ALA A 335 -1.00 0.11 9.64
N ALA A 336 -1.29 0.58 10.86
CA ALA A 336 -2.13 1.75 11.07
C ALA A 336 -1.61 2.98 10.29
N GLY A 337 -2.54 3.71 9.68
CA GLY A 337 -2.24 5.01 9.10
C GLY A 337 -1.93 6.06 10.19
N PRO A 338 -1.35 7.23 9.84
CA PRO A 338 -1.11 8.31 10.80
C PRO A 338 -2.38 8.70 11.57
N GLN A 339 -3.53 8.80 10.89
CA GLN A 339 -4.81 9.22 11.48
C GLN A 339 -5.40 8.20 12.46
N GLU A 340 -5.26 6.90 12.19
CA GLU A 340 -5.77 5.84 13.07
C GLU A 340 -4.98 5.72 14.38
N ARG A 341 -3.70 6.13 14.39
CA ARG A 341 -2.89 6.14 15.62
C ARG A 341 -3.32 7.22 16.60
N PHE A 342 -3.83 8.35 16.10
CA PHE A 342 -4.23 9.49 16.94
C PHE A 342 -5.54 9.23 17.69
N GLU A 343 -6.50 8.51 17.09
CA GLU A 343 -7.75 8.11 17.78
C GLU A 343 -7.46 7.24 19.02
N ASP A 344 -6.41 6.41 18.95
CA ASP A 344 -5.94 5.56 20.05
C ASP A 344 -5.12 6.31 21.11
N GLU A 345 -4.56 7.48 20.79
CA GLU A 345 -3.81 8.34 21.73
C GLU A 345 -4.74 9.32 22.46
N GLU A 346 -5.84 9.76 21.84
CA GLU A 346 -6.82 10.67 22.46
C GLU A 346 -7.75 10.00 23.48
N LEU A 347 -7.85 8.66 23.45
CA LEU A 347 -8.64 7.86 24.39
C LEU A 347 -7.88 7.44 25.66
N LEU A 348 -6.59 7.80 25.78
CA LEU A 348 -5.75 7.62 26.97
C LEU A 348 -5.57 8.93 27.74
#